data_AF-A0A0D8BEQ2-F1
#
_entry.id   AF-A0A0D8BEQ2-F1
#
_cell.length_a   1.000
_cell.length_b   1.000
_cell.length_c   1.000
_cell.angle_alpha   90.00
_cell.angle_beta   90.00
_cell.angle_gamma   90.00
#
_symmetry.space_group_name_H-M   'P 1'
#
loop_
_entity.id
_entity.type
_entity.pdbx_description
1 polymer ?
#
loop_
_entity_poly.entity_id
_entity_poly.type
_entity_poly.pdbx_seq_one_letter_code
_entity_poly.pdbx_strand_id
1 'polypeptide(L)'
;MDLLRSLLDTATATAGGEPGPFALLRREGADHLDVLRGELDVVDRLADLPLPTAGPAGPRTLALVPYRQLTERGLTCIDDAMPLECLRVDEHVRVPLKTALAALPDRAVTATGGHFDLSDERYAETVSTVLREEIGRGEGANFVIHRVYTASLDTPPLVAGLAALRRLLLGERGAYWTFLVHTGTRTLVGATPERHVSVDDGLIMMNPISGTHRLPATGPDPAALLRFLADPKEIDELYMVLDEELKMMARVADRGGEVIGPQLKQMAHLVHTEYLLAGRGDADVRDVLRETMFAPTVTGSPLDNALRVIARHERRGRRYYGGVCALLGRDEAGRQTLDAPILIRTAEITPDGRLRVPVGATLVRHSTAAGEVAETYTKAAGVLAALGLHPPAGPLPTSPLPTGTSTAGTLPTGTSTAEGDATSGESAERDDEPRADRAPDSRRGLGLPAPGRPHVPLAADPRIAGALAARNTHLAPFWLRRREPEAAAVPALTGRSALIVDAEDSFTGMLAHLLRELGLAVTLRPWQQAAGQQTLLLNSAGCRGCGMISSAVRVASRAGGGGGH
;
A
#
# COMPACT_ATOMS: atom_id res chain seq x y z
N MET A 1 28.14 15.54 -0.86
CA MET A 1 28.00 16.06 -2.24
C MET A 1 28.91 15.33 -3.21
N ASP A 2 30.18 15.15 -2.87
CA ASP A 2 31.17 14.55 -3.77
C ASP A 2 30.82 13.11 -4.15
N LEU A 3 30.28 12.30 -3.22
CA LEU A 3 29.79 10.95 -3.52
C LEU A 3 28.70 10.94 -4.59
N LEU A 4 27.65 11.77 -4.43
CA LEU A 4 26.57 11.88 -5.42
C LEU A 4 27.12 12.30 -6.78
N ARG A 5 28.00 13.31 -6.81
CA ARG A 5 28.60 13.77 -8.07
C ARG A 5 29.42 12.67 -8.75
N SER A 6 30.27 11.97 -7.99
CA SER A 6 31.08 10.85 -8.50
C SER A 6 30.22 9.73 -9.09
N LEU A 7 29.12 9.36 -8.41
CA LEU A 7 28.17 8.36 -8.91
C LEU A 7 27.51 8.82 -10.23
N LEU A 8 27.05 10.06 -10.28
CA LEU A 8 26.39 10.62 -11.46
C LEU A 8 27.34 10.80 -12.65
N ASP A 9 28.56 11.28 -12.40
CA ASP A 9 29.60 11.44 -13.42
C ASP A 9 29.95 10.07 -14.03
N THR A 10 30.06 9.03 -13.21
CA THR A 10 30.31 7.66 -13.68
C THR A 10 29.12 7.11 -14.46
N ALA A 11 27.91 7.27 -13.93
CA ALA A 11 26.66 6.79 -14.56
C ALA A 11 26.36 7.47 -15.91
N THR A 12 26.88 8.68 -16.14
CA THR A 12 26.66 9.46 -17.36
C THR A 12 27.89 9.50 -18.29
N ALA A 13 29.02 8.94 -17.87
CA ALA A 13 30.23 8.89 -18.67
C ALA A 13 30.01 8.03 -19.93
N THR A 14 30.43 8.56 -21.08
CA THR A 14 30.43 7.85 -22.37
C THR A 14 31.40 6.67 -22.41
N ALA A 15 32.34 6.57 -21.47
CA ALA A 15 33.42 5.58 -21.45
C ALA A 15 33.07 4.26 -20.74
N GLY A 16 31.81 4.03 -20.34
CA GLY A 16 31.36 2.71 -19.85
C GLY A 16 31.79 2.36 -18.42
N GLY A 17 32.01 3.35 -17.56
CA GLY A 17 32.21 3.11 -16.13
C GLY A 17 30.90 2.70 -15.46
N GLU A 18 30.89 1.60 -14.72
CA GLU A 18 29.77 1.25 -13.84
C GLU A 18 30.01 1.86 -12.44
N PRO A 19 29.06 2.63 -11.89
CA PRO A 19 29.22 3.26 -10.57
C PRO A 19 29.26 2.26 -9.40
N GLY A 20 29.09 0.96 -9.67
CA GLY A 20 28.82 -0.06 -8.68
C GLY A 20 27.42 0.07 -8.07
N PRO A 21 27.06 -0.79 -7.11
CA PRO A 21 25.78 -0.74 -6.42
C PRO A 21 25.62 0.53 -5.56
N PHE A 22 24.45 1.16 -5.64
CA PHE A 22 24.11 2.34 -4.82
C PHE A 22 22.60 2.52 -4.67
N ALA A 23 22.21 3.35 -3.71
CA ALA A 23 20.82 3.76 -3.54
C ALA A 23 20.70 5.27 -3.25
N LEU A 24 19.63 5.86 -3.76
CA LEU A 24 19.22 7.24 -3.56
C LEU A 24 17.82 7.23 -2.96
N LEU A 25 17.68 7.67 -1.70
CA LEU A 25 16.42 7.56 -0.97
C LEU A 25 16.00 8.94 -0.45
N ARG A 26 14.76 9.36 -0.78
CA ARG A 26 14.10 10.44 -0.07
C ARG A 26 12.93 9.84 0.72
N ARG A 27 13.07 9.87 2.04
CA ARG A 27 12.06 9.41 2.99
C ARG A 27 11.03 10.51 3.28
N GLU A 28 9.87 10.12 3.77
CA GLU A 28 8.75 11.02 4.04
C GLU A 28 9.18 12.19 4.93
N GLY A 29 8.80 13.42 4.53
CA GLY A 29 9.15 14.63 5.26
C GLY A 29 10.62 15.08 5.14
N ALA A 30 11.52 14.27 4.57
CA ALA A 30 12.93 14.63 4.47
C ALA A 30 13.18 15.77 3.45
N ASP A 31 14.03 16.71 3.87
CA ASP A 31 14.56 17.84 3.09
C ASP A 31 15.90 17.52 2.40
N HIS A 32 16.31 16.25 2.46
CA HIS A 32 17.54 15.72 1.90
C HIS A 32 17.29 14.40 1.17
N LEU A 33 18.29 14.00 0.38
CA LEU A 33 18.41 12.71 -0.27
C LEU A 33 19.51 11.92 0.45
N ASP A 34 19.17 10.77 1.03
CA ASP A 34 20.14 9.80 1.52
C ASP A 34 20.81 9.14 0.29
N VAL A 35 22.15 9.14 0.27
CA VAL A 35 22.96 8.49 -0.77
C VAL A 35 23.76 7.39 -0.10
N LEU A 36 23.50 6.15 -0.49
CA LEU A 36 24.09 4.94 0.05
C LEU A 36 24.94 4.27 -1.03
N ARG A 37 26.14 3.82 -0.67
CA ARG A 37 27.02 3.02 -1.53
C ARG A 37 27.65 1.89 -0.72
N GLY A 38 27.90 0.77 -1.38
CA GLY A 38 28.75 -0.29 -0.86
C GLY A 38 28.63 -1.56 -1.68
N GLU A 39 28.96 -2.68 -1.06
CA GLU A 39 28.96 -4.00 -1.70
C GLU A 39 27.57 -4.64 -1.72
N LEU A 40 27.24 -5.32 -2.82
CA LEU A 40 26.00 -6.08 -2.94
C LEU A 40 26.23 -7.56 -2.65
N ASP A 41 25.47 -8.12 -1.72
CA ASP A 41 25.44 -9.54 -1.43
C ASP A 41 24.06 -10.14 -1.74
N VAL A 42 24.03 -11.45 -1.95
CA VAL A 42 22.80 -12.25 -2.02
C VAL A 42 22.80 -13.19 -0.83
N VAL A 43 21.69 -13.20 -0.09
CA VAL A 43 21.49 -14.09 1.06
C VAL A 43 20.23 -14.91 0.89
N ASP A 44 20.15 -16.05 1.57
CA ASP A 44 19.03 -16.98 1.41
C ASP A 44 17.83 -16.61 2.29
N ARG A 45 18.09 -16.14 3.51
CA ARG A 45 17.05 -15.85 4.52
C ARG A 45 17.18 -14.44 5.08
N LEU A 46 16.06 -13.88 5.55
CA LEU A 46 16.02 -12.60 6.24
C LEU A 46 16.93 -12.57 7.48
N ALA A 47 17.05 -13.70 8.20
CA ALA A 47 17.95 -13.83 9.34
C ALA A 47 19.44 -13.65 8.97
N ASP A 48 19.80 -13.93 7.71
CA ASP A 48 21.17 -13.84 7.20
C ASP A 48 21.52 -12.42 6.73
N LEU A 49 20.56 -11.47 6.75
CA LEU A 49 20.83 -10.06 6.44
C LEU A 49 21.86 -9.47 7.43
N PRO A 50 22.93 -8.82 6.93
CA PRO A 50 23.93 -8.20 7.79
C PRO A 50 23.32 -7.10 8.67
N LEU A 51 23.59 -7.14 9.98
CA LEU A 51 23.24 -6.05 10.90
C LEU A 51 24.27 -5.94 12.03
N PRO A 52 25.51 -5.53 11.70
CA PRO A 52 26.62 -5.54 12.66
C PRO A 52 26.29 -4.72 13.91
N THR A 53 26.66 -5.23 15.07
CA THR A 53 26.50 -4.57 16.38
C THR A 53 27.53 -3.48 16.63
N ALA A 54 28.68 -3.54 15.95
CA ALA A 54 29.75 -2.56 16.04
C ALA A 54 29.64 -1.45 14.97
N GLY A 55 30.24 -0.29 15.28
CA GLY A 55 30.35 0.87 14.38
C GLY A 55 29.39 2.02 14.71
N PRO A 56 29.39 3.11 13.91
CA PRO A 56 28.60 4.32 14.15
C PRO A 56 27.09 4.11 13.97
N ALA A 57 26.22 4.86 14.64
CA ALA A 57 24.79 4.82 14.34
C ALA A 57 24.48 5.11 12.86
N GLY A 58 23.33 4.65 12.39
CA GLY A 58 22.79 4.89 11.06
C GLY A 58 22.51 3.62 10.27
N PRO A 59 22.21 3.77 8.96
CA PRO A 59 22.00 2.68 8.04
C PRO A 59 23.17 1.71 7.98
N ARG A 60 22.86 0.43 7.82
CA ARG A 60 23.83 -0.67 7.68
C ARG A 60 23.59 -1.54 6.48
N THR A 61 22.32 -1.82 6.20
CA THR A 61 21.94 -2.70 5.11
C THR A 61 20.68 -2.19 4.45
N LEU A 62 20.69 -2.09 3.13
CA LEU A 62 19.49 -1.89 2.33
C LEU A 62 19.17 -3.21 1.63
N ALA A 63 18.10 -3.88 2.03
CA ALA A 63 17.67 -5.15 1.48
C ALA A 63 16.51 -4.98 0.49
N LEU A 64 16.58 -5.66 -0.65
CA LEU A 64 15.46 -5.86 -1.56
C LEU A 64 14.89 -7.25 -1.28
N VAL A 65 13.73 -7.31 -0.62
CA VAL A 65 13.07 -8.56 -0.25
C VAL A 65 12.07 -8.94 -1.35
N PRO A 66 12.29 -10.04 -2.08
CA PRO A 66 11.42 -10.48 -3.16
C PRO A 66 10.13 -11.09 -2.63
N TYR A 67 9.09 -11.09 -3.45
CA TYR A 67 7.80 -11.70 -3.13
C TYR A 67 7.94 -13.20 -2.81
N ARG A 68 8.86 -13.91 -3.48
CA ARG A 68 9.10 -15.33 -3.20
C ARG A 68 9.62 -15.61 -1.78
N GLN A 69 10.06 -14.59 -1.04
CA GLN A 69 10.55 -14.76 0.33
C GLN A 69 9.44 -15.22 1.30
N LEU A 70 8.17 -15.16 0.87
CA LEU A 70 7.03 -15.84 1.52
C LEU A 70 7.30 -17.33 1.82
N THR A 71 8.14 -17.99 1.02
CA THR A 71 8.56 -19.39 1.24
C THR A 71 9.24 -19.62 2.60
N GLU A 72 9.89 -18.61 3.19
CA GLU A 72 10.46 -18.71 4.56
C GLU A 72 9.42 -18.94 5.65
N ARG A 73 8.16 -18.58 5.37
CA ARG A 73 7.01 -18.81 6.25
C ARG A 73 6.21 -20.05 5.86
N GLY A 74 6.64 -20.79 4.83
CA GLY A 74 5.86 -21.89 4.25
C GLY A 74 4.62 -21.42 3.51
N LEU A 75 4.53 -20.14 3.15
CA LEU A 75 3.39 -19.56 2.46
C LEU A 75 3.47 -19.82 0.95
N THR A 76 2.31 -19.93 0.31
CA THR A 76 2.22 -20.23 -1.13
C THR A 76 2.66 -19.03 -1.97
N CYS A 77 3.53 -19.24 -2.95
CA CYS A 77 3.83 -18.26 -4.00
C CYS A 77 4.34 -18.96 -5.26
N ILE A 78 4.31 -18.27 -6.39
CA ILE A 78 5.03 -18.71 -7.60
C ILE A 78 6.50 -18.34 -7.40
N ASP A 79 7.35 -19.35 -7.22
CA ASP A 79 8.79 -19.15 -7.09
C ASP A 79 9.42 -18.85 -8.47
N ASP A 80 9.88 -17.61 -8.64
CA ASP A 80 10.58 -17.11 -9.81
C ASP A 80 12.10 -17.00 -9.61
N ALA A 81 12.61 -17.60 -8.53
CA ALA A 81 14.01 -17.56 -8.11
C ALA A 81 14.59 -16.13 -7.94
N MET A 82 13.74 -15.12 -7.77
CA MET A 82 14.19 -13.74 -7.59
C MET A 82 15.03 -13.61 -6.30
N PRO A 83 16.31 -13.22 -6.34
CA PRO A 83 17.18 -13.22 -5.16
C PRO A 83 16.73 -12.24 -4.06
N LEU A 84 17.06 -12.55 -2.81
CA LEU A 84 17.09 -11.59 -1.72
C LEU A 84 18.46 -10.90 -1.77
N GLU A 85 18.47 -9.69 -2.34
CA GLU A 85 19.68 -8.89 -2.55
C GLU A 85 19.81 -7.88 -1.39
N CYS A 86 21.03 -7.64 -0.92
CA CYS A 86 21.28 -6.63 0.11
C CYS A 86 22.56 -5.83 -0.16
N LEU A 87 22.44 -4.51 -0.07
CA LEU A 87 23.57 -3.59 -0.12
C LEU A 87 24.10 -3.40 1.30
N ARG A 88 25.33 -3.83 1.58
CA ARG A 88 26.06 -3.44 2.78
C ARG A 88 26.49 -2.00 2.61
N VAL A 89 26.07 -1.13 3.52
CA VAL A 89 26.32 0.31 3.43
C VAL A 89 27.71 0.61 3.98
N ASP A 90 28.63 0.91 3.07
CA ASP A 90 30.00 1.33 3.40
C ASP A 90 30.11 2.86 3.48
N GLU A 91 29.38 3.56 2.60
CA GLU A 91 29.30 5.01 2.57
C GLU A 91 27.84 5.49 2.63
N HIS A 92 27.58 6.45 3.51
CA HIS A 92 26.30 7.13 3.64
C HIS A 92 26.51 8.64 3.76
N VAL A 93 25.91 9.40 2.85
CA VAL A 93 25.86 10.86 2.95
C VAL A 93 24.44 11.38 2.76
N ARG A 94 24.12 12.46 3.46
CA ARG A 94 22.88 13.22 3.24
C ARG A 94 23.17 14.42 2.36
N VAL A 95 22.44 14.55 1.27
CA VAL A 95 22.55 15.67 0.33
C VAL A 95 21.30 16.53 0.41
N PRO A 96 21.39 17.85 0.65
CA PRO A 96 20.22 18.73 0.61
C PRO A 96 19.44 18.56 -0.70
N LEU A 97 18.12 18.41 -0.61
CA LEU A 97 17.28 18.00 -1.74
C LEU A 97 17.42 18.95 -2.93
N LYS A 98 17.49 20.27 -2.68
CA LYS A 98 17.72 21.29 -3.72
C LYS A 98 19.00 21.01 -4.51
N THR A 99 20.07 20.63 -3.83
CA THR A 99 21.36 20.35 -4.44
C THR A 99 21.36 19.02 -5.19
N ALA A 100 20.73 17.97 -4.62
CA ALA A 100 20.57 16.69 -5.29
C ALA A 100 19.77 16.85 -6.59
N LEU A 101 18.64 17.57 -6.55
CA LEU A 101 17.84 17.87 -7.72
C LEU A 101 18.70 18.53 -8.79
N ALA A 102 19.42 19.61 -8.47
CA ALA A 102 20.28 20.30 -9.44
C ALA A 102 21.35 19.41 -10.09
N ALA A 103 21.79 18.34 -9.43
CA ALA A 103 22.77 17.41 -9.96
C ALA A 103 22.15 16.27 -10.80
N LEU A 104 20.93 15.81 -10.46
CA LEU A 104 20.28 14.71 -11.18
C LEU A 104 19.99 15.08 -12.65
N PRO A 105 20.11 14.13 -13.59
CA PRO A 105 19.95 14.41 -15.01
C PRO A 105 18.52 14.82 -15.35
N ASP A 106 18.38 15.90 -16.12
CA ASP A 106 17.10 16.40 -16.64
C ASP A 106 16.97 16.10 -18.13
N ARG A 107 17.08 14.82 -18.48
CA ARG A 107 17.06 14.35 -19.88
C ARG A 107 15.76 13.64 -20.17
N ALA A 108 15.15 13.94 -21.32
CA ALA A 108 13.98 13.21 -21.80
C ALA A 108 14.28 11.71 -21.86
N VAL A 109 13.38 10.90 -21.30
CA VAL A 109 13.45 9.44 -21.38
C VAL A 109 12.59 9.01 -22.55
N THR A 110 13.17 8.22 -23.44
CA THR A 110 12.50 7.66 -24.61
C THR A 110 12.43 6.14 -24.47
N ALA A 111 11.29 5.60 -24.84
CA ALA A 111 11.00 4.19 -24.80
C ALA A 111 10.03 3.81 -25.92
N THR A 112 10.15 2.58 -26.40
CA THR A 112 9.35 2.01 -27.48
C THR A 112 8.63 0.74 -27.04
N GLY A 113 7.59 0.36 -27.77
CA GLY A 113 6.87 -0.90 -27.54
C GLY A 113 6.10 -0.97 -26.22
N GLY A 114 5.66 0.17 -25.68
CA GLY A 114 4.95 0.25 -24.41
C GLY A 114 3.57 -0.42 -24.42
N HIS A 115 3.36 -1.49 -23.66
CA HIS A 115 2.08 -2.20 -23.54
C HIS A 115 1.97 -3.00 -22.24
N PHE A 116 0.74 -3.32 -21.81
CA PHE A 116 0.52 -4.30 -20.76
C PHE A 116 0.68 -5.73 -21.31
N ASP A 117 1.33 -6.58 -20.52
CA ASP A 117 1.48 -8.01 -20.77
C ASP A 117 0.16 -8.80 -20.79
N LEU A 118 -0.81 -8.35 -20.00
CA LEU A 118 -2.21 -8.74 -20.01
C LEU A 118 -3.02 -7.59 -20.61
N SER A 119 -3.67 -7.86 -21.74
CA SER A 119 -4.59 -6.89 -22.34
C SER A 119 -5.69 -6.52 -21.35
N ASP A 120 -6.33 -5.36 -21.58
CA ASP A 120 -7.41 -4.87 -20.74
C ASP A 120 -8.57 -5.89 -20.67
N GLU A 121 -8.87 -6.58 -21.78
CA GLU A 121 -9.89 -7.62 -21.85
C GLU A 121 -9.53 -8.84 -20.99
N ARG A 122 -8.30 -9.35 -21.12
CA ARG A 122 -7.85 -10.52 -20.34
C ARG A 122 -7.74 -10.22 -18.85
N TYR A 123 -7.33 -9.00 -18.50
CA TYR A 123 -7.31 -8.58 -17.11
C TYR A 123 -8.75 -8.44 -16.56
N ALA A 124 -9.67 -7.87 -17.34
CA ALA A 124 -11.09 -7.79 -16.97
C ALA A 124 -11.75 -9.18 -16.79
N GLU A 125 -11.41 -10.15 -17.63
CA GLU A 125 -11.83 -11.55 -17.49
C GLU A 125 -11.31 -12.16 -16.18
N THR A 126 -10.03 -11.90 -15.86
CA THR A 126 -9.41 -12.37 -14.61
C THR A 126 -10.11 -11.76 -13.40
N VAL A 127 -10.36 -10.45 -13.40
CA VAL A 127 -11.11 -9.76 -12.36
C VAL A 127 -12.51 -10.36 -12.19
N SER A 128 -13.25 -10.55 -13.29
CA SER A 128 -14.59 -11.14 -13.26
C SER A 128 -14.59 -12.56 -12.70
N THR A 129 -13.54 -13.34 -12.99
CA THR A 129 -13.37 -14.70 -12.48
C THR A 129 -13.10 -14.70 -10.99
N VAL A 130 -12.17 -13.87 -10.50
CA VAL A 130 -11.89 -13.75 -9.06
C VAL A 130 -13.13 -13.30 -8.28
N LEU A 131 -13.88 -12.32 -8.80
CA LEU A 131 -15.11 -11.84 -8.18
C LEU A 131 -16.17 -12.94 -8.07
N ARG A 132 -16.36 -13.73 -9.12
CA ARG A 132 -17.39 -14.77 -9.19
C ARG A 132 -16.99 -16.05 -8.45
N GLU A 133 -15.75 -16.50 -8.61
CA GLU A 133 -15.31 -17.82 -8.18
C GLU A 133 -14.58 -17.83 -6.85
N GLU A 134 -13.90 -16.74 -6.49
CA GLU A 134 -13.17 -16.65 -5.22
C GLU A 134 -14.04 -15.90 -4.20
N ILE A 135 -14.28 -14.60 -4.44
CA ILE A 135 -15.08 -13.76 -3.52
C ILE A 135 -16.52 -14.25 -3.45
N GLY A 136 -17.15 -14.52 -4.59
CA GLY A 136 -18.54 -15.01 -4.67
C GLY A 136 -18.78 -16.37 -4.01
N ARG A 137 -17.72 -17.15 -3.76
CA ARG A 137 -17.80 -18.44 -3.05
C ARG A 137 -17.34 -18.37 -1.58
N GLY A 138 -16.91 -17.20 -1.14
CA GLY A 138 -16.45 -16.95 0.23
C GLY A 138 -15.02 -17.42 0.50
N GLU A 139 -14.15 -17.43 -0.51
CA GLU A 139 -12.72 -17.73 -0.35
C GLU A 139 -11.98 -16.61 0.40
N GLY A 140 -12.48 -15.38 0.30
CA GLY A 140 -11.90 -14.24 0.99
C GLY A 140 -12.68 -12.97 0.68
N ALA A 141 -12.33 -11.89 1.39
CA ALA A 141 -13.01 -10.60 1.27
C ALA A 141 -12.44 -9.76 0.12
N ASN A 142 -11.11 -9.82 -0.06
CA ASN A 142 -10.40 -9.06 -1.08
C ASN A 142 -9.13 -9.76 -1.56
N PHE A 143 -8.76 -9.52 -2.81
CA PHE A 143 -7.55 -10.04 -3.44
C PHE A 143 -6.91 -9.00 -4.35
N VAL A 144 -5.59 -9.03 -4.50
CA VAL A 144 -4.86 -8.16 -5.42
C VAL A 144 -4.22 -9.03 -6.48
N ILE A 145 -4.60 -8.83 -7.74
CA ILE A 145 -3.99 -9.51 -8.89
C ILE A 145 -3.19 -8.48 -9.69
N HIS A 146 -1.95 -8.83 -10.08
CA HIS A 146 -1.09 -7.91 -10.81
C HIS A 146 -1.07 -8.17 -12.33
N ARG A 147 -0.77 -7.11 -13.06
CA ARG A 147 -0.30 -7.13 -14.46
C ARG A 147 0.92 -6.21 -14.58
N VAL A 148 1.63 -6.25 -15.69
CA VAL A 148 2.89 -5.50 -15.86
C VAL A 148 2.86 -4.71 -17.16
N TYR A 149 3.07 -3.40 -17.04
CA TYR A 149 3.38 -2.58 -18.19
C TYR A 149 4.85 -2.82 -18.57
N THR A 150 5.10 -3.08 -19.85
CA THR A 150 6.43 -3.37 -20.38
C THR A 150 6.77 -2.43 -21.53
N ALA A 151 8.04 -2.05 -21.63
CA ALA A 151 8.58 -1.27 -22.74
C ALA A 151 10.09 -1.54 -22.90
N SER A 152 10.68 -1.08 -23.99
CA SER A 152 12.12 -1.06 -24.19
C SER A 152 12.61 0.38 -24.16
N LEU A 153 13.60 0.68 -23.32
CA LEU A 153 14.22 2.00 -23.24
C LEU A 153 15.22 2.19 -24.39
N ASP A 154 15.12 3.32 -25.09
CA ASP A 154 16.18 3.75 -26.03
C ASP A 154 17.22 4.63 -25.31
N THR A 155 16.82 5.24 -24.19
CA THR A 155 17.71 5.97 -23.29
C THR A 155 18.55 4.99 -22.46
N PRO A 156 19.86 5.26 -22.20
CA PRO A 156 20.67 4.41 -21.34
C PRO A 156 19.96 4.11 -20.00
N PRO A 157 19.84 2.83 -19.58
CA PRO A 157 18.97 2.41 -18.48
C PRO A 157 19.14 3.19 -17.17
N LEU A 158 20.38 3.36 -16.71
CA LEU A 158 20.66 4.05 -15.46
C LEU A 158 20.37 5.55 -15.56
N VAL A 159 20.67 6.18 -16.70
CA VAL A 159 20.34 7.59 -16.97
C VAL A 159 18.83 7.78 -16.97
N ALA A 160 18.08 6.86 -17.57
CA ALA A 160 16.62 6.88 -17.55
C ALA A 160 16.07 6.78 -16.11
N GLY A 161 16.60 5.86 -15.30
CA GLY A 161 16.24 5.72 -13.89
C GLY A 161 16.50 7.00 -13.08
N LEU A 162 17.69 7.60 -13.23
CA LEU A 162 18.07 8.85 -12.54
C LEU A 162 17.20 10.04 -12.96
N ALA A 163 16.86 10.15 -14.26
CA ALA A 163 15.96 11.17 -14.76
C ALA A 163 14.53 10.98 -14.25
N ALA A 164 14.06 9.73 -14.17
CA ALA A 164 12.77 9.40 -13.57
C ALA A 164 12.74 9.74 -12.08
N LEU A 165 13.80 9.43 -11.32
CA LEU A 165 13.92 9.81 -9.92
C LEU A 165 13.77 11.33 -9.74
N ARG A 166 14.47 12.13 -10.54
CA ARG A 166 14.35 13.60 -10.50
C ARG A 166 12.90 14.06 -10.71
N ARG A 167 12.22 13.51 -11.70
CA ARG A 167 10.81 13.86 -11.98
C ARG A 167 9.88 13.45 -10.85
N LEU A 168 10.07 12.28 -10.26
CA LEU A 168 9.29 11.84 -9.10
C LEU A 168 9.52 12.75 -7.89
N LEU A 169 10.76 13.15 -7.62
CA LEU A 169 11.10 14.08 -6.52
C LEU A 169 10.47 15.47 -6.69
N LEU A 170 10.23 15.91 -7.93
CA LEU A 170 9.59 17.20 -8.24
C LEU A 170 8.06 17.12 -8.31
N GLY A 171 7.54 16.03 -8.87
CA GLY A 171 6.13 15.89 -9.24
C GLY A 171 5.29 15.16 -8.21
N GLU A 172 5.84 14.14 -7.55
CA GLU A 172 5.09 13.32 -6.60
C GLU A 172 5.08 13.93 -5.20
N ARG A 173 3.92 13.85 -4.54
CA ARG A 173 3.70 14.35 -3.18
C ARG A 173 3.14 13.23 -2.32
N GLY A 174 3.39 13.27 -1.01
CA GLY A 174 2.84 12.27 -0.08
C GLY A 174 3.37 10.84 -0.29
N ALA A 175 4.43 10.63 -1.06
CA ALA A 175 5.13 9.35 -1.10
C ALA A 175 5.83 9.11 0.23
N TYR A 176 5.71 7.89 0.76
CA TYR A 176 6.47 7.46 1.92
C TYR A 176 7.96 7.43 1.59
N TRP A 177 8.32 6.78 0.48
CA TRP A 177 9.66 6.84 -0.08
C TRP A 177 9.62 7.20 -1.57
N THR A 178 10.50 8.10 -1.99
CA THR A 178 10.88 8.28 -3.40
C THR A 178 12.32 7.83 -3.56
N PHE A 179 12.58 6.84 -4.41
CA PHE A 179 13.85 6.13 -4.38
C PHE A 179 14.35 5.67 -5.75
N LEU A 180 15.66 5.44 -5.81
CA LEU A 180 16.33 4.63 -6.83
C LEU A 180 17.30 3.67 -6.15
N VAL A 181 17.26 2.39 -6.51
CA VAL A 181 18.23 1.38 -6.08
C VAL A 181 18.83 0.74 -7.32
N HIS A 182 20.15 0.84 -7.47
CA HIS A 182 20.91 0.25 -8.56
C HIS A 182 21.79 -0.88 -8.01
N THR A 183 21.63 -2.08 -8.53
CA THR A 183 22.36 -3.28 -8.05
C THR A 183 23.46 -3.73 -9.03
N GLY A 184 23.71 -2.98 -10.11
CA GLY A 184 24.50 -3.41 -11.26
C GLY A 184 23.72 -4.32 -12.23
N THR A 185 22.92 -5.26 -11.71
CA THR A 185 22.11 -6.18 -12.54
C THR A 185 20.70 -5.69 -12.83
N ARG A 186 20.22 -4.68 -12.09
CA ARG A 186 18.95 -3.99 -12.32
C ARG A 186 18.92 -2.62 -11.64
N THR A 187 17.94 -1.81 -12.02
CA THR A 187 17.63 -0.54 -11.37
C THR A 187 16.15 -0.51 -11.00
N LEU A 188 15.85 -0.31 -9.72
CA LEU A 188 14.49 -0.04 -9.24
C LEU A 188 14.33 1.46 -9.03
N VAL A 189 13.27 2.06 -9.55
CA VAL A 189 12.96 3.49 -9.32
C VAL A 189 11.47 3.65 -9.06
N GLY A 190 11.10 4.37 -8.00
CA GLY A 190 9.71 4.43 -7.58
C GLY A 190 9.39 5.53 -6.59
N ALA A 191 8.09 5.73 -6.39
CA ALA A 191 7.54 6.64 -5.39
C ALA A 191 6.36 5.91 -4.70
N THR A 192 6.70 5.13 -3.67
CA THR A 192 5.74 4.30 -2.95
C THR A 192 5.03 5.12 -1.86
N PRO A 193 3.69 5.06 -1.75
CA PRO A 193 2.96 5.79 -0.72
C PRO A 193 2.98 5.08 0.63
N GLU A 194 3.38 3.80 0.68
CA GLU A 194 3.00 2.92 1.76
C GLU A 194 4.22 2.34 2.48
N ARG A 195 4.25 2.57 3.80
CA ARG A 195 5.13 1.87 4.73
C ARG A 195 4.61 0.44 4.91
N HIS A 196 5.47 -0.55 4.70
CA HIS A 196 5.17 -1.92 5.11
C HIS A 196 5.26 -2.03 6.64
N VAL A 197 6.47 -1.78 7.16
CA VAL A 197 6.74 -1.77 8.59
C VAL A 197 7.97 -0.90 8.89
N SER A 198 7.97 -0.23 10.03
CA SER A 198 9.16 0.44 10.57
C SER A 198 9.34 0.13 12.05
N VAL A 199 10.58 0.11 12.51
CA VAL A 199 10.94 -0.03 13.93
C VAL A 199 11.91 1.09 14.30
N ASP A 200 11.54 1.89 15.30
CA ASP A 200 12.39 2.94 15.87
C ASP A 200 12.15 3.02 17.38
N ASP A 201 13.21 2.94 18.20
CA ASP A 201 13.11 2.87 19.67
C ASP A 201 12.09 1.83 20.19
N GLY A 202 12.04 0.66 19.53
CA GLY A 202 11.09 -0.42 19.82
C GLY A 202 9.63 -0.11 19.48
N LEU A 203 9.33 1.05 18.85
CA LEU A 203 8.03 1.38 18.29
C LEU A 203 7.92 0.77 16.89
N ILE A 204 7.05 -0.22 16.76
CA ILE A 204 6.70 -0.87 15.49
C ILE A 204 5.52 -0.12 14.89
N MET A 205 5.63 0.27 13.62
CA MET A 205 4.54 0.95 12.91
C MET A 205 4.24 0.31 11.56
N MET A 206 2.95 0.22 11.22
CA MET A 206 2.44 -0.18 9.89
C MET A 206 1.41 0.85 9.41
N ASN A 207 1.13 0.87 8.11
CA ASN A 207 0.29 1.90 7.49
C ASN A 207 -0.66 1.27 6.47
N PRO A 208 -1.78 0.69 6.90
CA PRO A 208 -2.79 0.17 5.98
C PRO A 208 -3.39 1.33 5.18
N ILE A 209 -3.19 1.30 3.86
CA ILE A 209 -3.74 2.26 2.91
C ILE A 209 -4.69 1.54 1.97
N SER A 210 -5.93 2.02 1.89
CA SER A 210 -6.89 1.57 0.88
C SER A 210 -7.92 2.65 0.55
N GLY A 211 -8.62 2.43 -0.55
CA GLY A 211 -9.50 3.40 -1.18
C GLY A 211 -8.74 4.48 -1.94
N THR A 212 -9.24 4.83 -3.13
CA THR A 212 -8.54 5.78 -4.02
C THR A 212 -9.51 6.79 -4.63
N HIS A 213 -9.33 8.06 -4.26
CA HIS A 213 -10.05 9.17 -4.89
C HIS A 213 -9.16 9.89 -5.89
N ARG A 214 -9.52 9.91 -7.18
CA ARG A 214 -8.78 10.67 -8.19
C ARG A 214 -9.05 12.17 -8.03
N LEU A 215 -7.98 12.97 -8.00
CA LEU A 215 -8.08 14.43 -7.99
C LEU A 215 -8.22 14.96 -9.42
N PRO A 216 -9.20 15.84 -9.69
CA PRO A 216 -9.28 16.56 -10.95
C PRO A 216 -8.06 17.46 -11.17
N ALA A 217 -7.74 17.75 -12.44
CA ALA A 217 -6.67 18.69 -12.79
C ALA A 217 -6.93 20.12 -12.26
N THR A 218 -8.19 20.48 -12.02
CA THR A 218 -8.61 21.75 -11.42
C THR A 218 -8.35 21.83 -9.90
N GLY A 219 -7.84 20.76 -9.29
CA GLY A 219 -7.65 20.62 -7.86
C GLY A 219 -8.77 19.82 -7.19
N PRO A 220 -8.65 19.57 -5.87
CA PRO A 220 -9.60 18.76 -5.13
C PRO A 220 -11.00 19.39 -5.08
N ASP A 221 -12.03 18.58 -5.32
CA ASP A 221 -13.44 18.92 -5.10
C ASP A 221 -13.87 18.36 -3.73
N PRO A 222 -14.08 19.21 -2.70
CA PRO A 222 -14.50 18.75 -1.38
C PRO A 222 -15.81 17.97 -1.39
N ALA A 223 -16.75 18.28 -2.29
CA ALA A 223 -18.03 17.56 -2.36
C ALA A 223 -17.83 16.14 -2.92
N ALA A 224 -16.98 15.98 -3.94
CA ALA A 224 -16.60 14.66 -4.45
C ALA A 224 -15.83 13.84 -3.40
N LEU A 225 -14.92 14.49 -2.66
CA LEU A 225 -14.17 13.83 -1.60
C LEU A 225 -15.08 13.39 -0.45
N LEU A 226 -16.07 14.20 -0.06
CA LEU A 226 -17.06 13.80 0.95
C LEU A 226 -17.92 12.62 0.50
N ARG A 227 -18.30 12.54 -0.79
CA ARG A 227 -19.00 11.36 -1.34
C ARG A 227 -18.12 10.11 -1.28
N PHE A 228 -16.85 10.23 -1.67
CA PHE A 228 -15.87 9.14 -1.53
C PHE A 228 -15.71 8.70 -0.07
N LEU A 229 -15.62 9.64 0.87
CA LEU A 229 -15.48 9.32 2.29
C LEU A 229 -16.69 8.60 2.89
N ALA A 230 -17.87 8.79 2.30
CA ALA A 230 -19.11 8.15 2.69
C ALA A 230 -19.45 6.89 1.87
N ASP A 231 -18.62 6.50 0.89
CA ASP A 231 -18.86 5.33 0.06
C ASP A 231 -18.64 4.04 0.88
N PRO A 232 -19.68 3.19 1.06
CA PRO A 232 -19.55 1.94 1.81
C PRO A 232 -18.47 1.01 1.24
N LYS A 233 -18.29 0.97 -0.09
CA LYS A 233 -17.26 0.15 -0.74
C LYS A 233 -15.87 0.55 -0.24
N GLU A 234 -15.58 1.84 -0.27
CA GLU A 234 -14.26 2.38 0.08
C GLU A 234 -13.99 2.32 1.60
N ILE A 235 -15.04 2.43 2.42
CA ILE A 235 -14.97 2.21 3.87
C ILE A 235 -14.65 0.75 4.18
N ASP A 236 -15.40 -0.18 3.60
CA ASP A 236 -15.24 -1.62 3.83
C ASP A 236 -13.87 -2.11 3.34
N GLU A 237 -13.41 -1.62 2.18
CA GLU A 237 -12.06 -1.88 1.67
C GLU A 237 -10.96 -1.50 2.67
N LEU A 238 -11.09 -0.35 3.33
CA LEU A 238 -10.11 0.10 4.33
C LEU A 238 -10.18 -0.73 5.62
N TYR A 239 -11.37 -1.10 6.08
CA TYR A 239 -11.49 -1.93 7.28
C TYR A 239 -10.95 -3.34 7.08
N MET A 240 -11.17 -3.94 5.90
CA MET A 240 -10.63 -5.27 5.59
C MET A 240 -9.10 -5.30 5.68
N VAL A 241 -8.41 -4.30 5.14
CA VAL A 241 -6.94 -4.23 5.23
C VAL A 241 -6.46 -3.88 6.64
N LEU A 242 -7.19 -3.01 7.35
CA LEU A 242 -6.89 -2.67 8.74
C LEU A 242 -6.93 -3.91 9.65
N ASP A 243 -7.97 -4.73 9.53
CA ASP A 243 -8.13 -5.93 10.34
C ASP A 243 -7.00 -6.94 10.09
N GLU A 244 -6.60 -7.15 8.82
CA GLU A 244 -5.47 -8.03 8.51
C GLU A 244 -4.13 -7.50 9.03
N GLU A 245 -3.87 -6.20 8.92
CA GLU A 245 -2.63 -5.63 9.47
C GLU A 245 -2.62 -5.61 11.01
N LEU A 246 -3.78 -5.52 11.66
CA LEU A 246 -3.89 -5.72 13.10
C LEU A 246 -3.49 -7.14 13.51
N LYS A 247 -3.84 -8.15 12.72
CA LYS A 247 -3.40 -9.55 12.95
C LYS A 247 -1.89 -9.69 12.81
N MET A 248 -1.27 -8.97 11.86
CA MET A 248 0.19 -8.92 11.73
C MET A 248 0.83 -8.22 12.94
N MET A 249 0.30 -7.06 13.34
CA MET A 249 0.78 -6.30 14.50
C MET A 249 0.68 -7.11 15.79
N ALA A 250 -0.36 -7.93 15.97
CA ALA A 250 -0.51 -8.83 17.11
C ALA A 250 0.56 -9.93 17.19
N ARG A 251 1.31 -10.21 16.11
CA ARG A 251 2.43 -11.16 16.10
C ARG A 251 3.75 -10.51 16.46
N VAL A 252 3.96 -9.24 16.06
CA VAL A 252 5.25 -8.56 16.20
C VAL A 252 5.33 -7.59 17.38
N ALA A 253 4.19 -7.10 17.88
CA ALA A 253 4.13 -6.25 19.05
C ALA A 253 3.69 -7.02 20.29
N ASP A 254 4.40 -6.82 21.41
CA ASP A 254 4.19 -7.54 22.68
C ASP A 254 2.76 -7.41 23.19
N ARG A 255 2.16 -6.24 22.96
CA ARG A 255 0.81 -5.89 23.38
C ARG A 255 -0.10 -5.50 22.20
N GLY A 256 0.11 -6.12 21.04
CA GLY A 256 -0.66 -5.81 19.84
C GLY A 256 -0.51 -4.37 19.36
N GLY A 257 -1.42 -3.95 18.48
CA GLY A 257 -1.40 -2.64 17.84
C GLY A 257 -2.48 -1.68 18.34
N GLU A 258 -2.13 -0.41 18.49
CA GLU A 258 -3.06 0.71 18.58
C GLU A 258 -3.36 1.24 17.17
N VAL A 259 -4.63 1.56 16.90
CA VAL A 259 -5.12 2.13 15.65
C VAL A 259 -5.22 3.65 15.80
N ILE A 260 -4.55 4.37 14.90
CA ILE A 260 -4.56 5.83 14.82
C ILE A 260 -5.10 6.24 13.45
N GLY A 261 -6.09 7.12 13.41
CA GLY A 261 -6.71 7.59 12.16
C GLY A 261 -8.24 7.49 12.18
N PRO A 262 -8.91 7.41 11.01
CA PRO A 262 -8.31 7.41 9.67
C PRO A 262 -7.84 8.80 9.26
N GLN A 263 -6.89 8.85 8.32
CA GLN A 263 -6.31 10.08 7.76
C GLN A 263 -6.42 10.07 6.23
N LEU A 264 -6.18 11.23 5.62
CA LEU A 264 -6.05 11.36 4.16
C LEU A 264 -4.57 11.40 3.77
N LYS A 265 -4.15 10.45 2.95
CA LYS A 265 -2.86 10.47 2.27
C LYS A 265 -2.99 11.18 0.92
N GLN A 266 -2.66 12.46 0.87
CA GLN A 266 -2.75 13.24 -0.37
C GLN A 266 -1.51 13.02 -1.24
N MET A 267 -1.71 12.44 -2.43
CA MET A 267 -0.71 12.34 -3.50
C MET A 267 -0.90 13.44 -4.56
N ALA A 268 -0.04 13.46 -5.58
CA ALA A 268 -0.10 14.49 -6.63
C ALA A 268 -1.44 14.49 -7.41
N HIS A 269 -1.97 13.30 -7.70
CA HIS A 269 -3.15 13.14 -8.57
C HIS A 269 -4.29 12.35 -7.93
N LEU A 270 -4.13 11.94 -6.68
CA LEU A 270 -5.10 11.12 -5.96
C LEU A 270 -4.97 11.31 -4.45
N VAL A 271 -5.98 10.89 -3.73
CA VAL A 271 -6.01 10.85 -2.27
C VAL A 271 -6.38 9.44 -1.85
N HIS A 272 -5.66 8.89 -0.88
CA HIS A 272 -6.02 7.64 -0.22
C HIS A 272 -6.57 7.90 1.18
N THR A 273 -7.31 6.94 1.70
CA THR A 273 -7.60 6.86 3.13
C THR A 273 -6.66 5.86 3.79
N GLU A 274 -6.21 6.18 4.99
CA GLU A 274 -5.23 5.36 5.69
C GLU A 274 -5.49 5.31 7.19
N TYR A 275 -5.04 4.24 7.82
CA TYR A 275 -4.78 4.21 9.26
C TYR A 275 -3.28 4.05 9.50
N LEU A 276 -2.86 4.33 10.73
CA LEU A 276 -1.56 3.95 11.26
C LEU A 276 -1.78 2.94 12.38
N LEU A 277 -1.00 1.87 12.35
CA LEU A 277 -0.92 0.92 13.45
C LEU A 277 0.38 1.16 14.20
N ALA A 278 0.32 1.20 15.53
CA ALA A 278 1.48 1.40 16.39
C ALA A 278 1.51 0.37 17.52
N GLY A 279 2.62 -0.33 17.68
CA GLY A 279 2.84 -1.30 18.76
C GLY A 279 4.25 -1.16 19.32
N ARG A 280 4.50 -1.74 20.50
CA ARG A 280 5.87 -1.87 21.02
C ARG A 280 6.30 -3.33 21.00
N GLY A 281 7.57 -3.56 20.68
CA GLY A 281 8.19 -4.88 20.71
C GLY A 281 9.71 -4.77 20.76
N ASP A 282 10.35 -5.86 21.16
CA ASP A 282 11.81 -6.00 21.27
C ASP A 282 12.40 -7.07 20.34
N ALA A 283 11.55 -7.68 19.49
CA ALA A 283 11.94 -8.67 18.50
C ALA A 283 13.02 -8.12 17.55
N ASP A 284 13.87 -9.02 17.04
CA ASP A 284 14.84 -8.67 16.01
C ASP A 284 14.12 -8.13 14.77
N VAL A 285 14.62 -7.05 14.17
CA VAL A 285 13.96 -6.42 13.02
C VAL A 285 13.85 -7.34 11.80
N ARG A 286 14.73 -8.35 11.70
CA ARG A 286 14.64 -9.40 10.67
C ARG A 286 13.48 -10.35 10.91
N ASP A 287 13.17 -10.63 12.18
CA ASP A 287 11.99 -11.41 12.57
C ASP A 287 10.71 -10.59 12.37
N VAL A 288 10.73 -9.29 12.69
CA VAL A 288 9.62 -8.37 12.39
C VAL A 288 9.32 -8.38 10.88
N LEU A 289 10.33 -8.18 10.04
CA LEU A 289 10.19 -8.28 8.58
C LEU A 289 9.60 -9.63 8.16
N ARG A 290 10.13 -10.72 8.71
CA ARG A 290 9.70 -12.08 8.35
C ARG A 290 8.24 -12.30 8.71
N GLU A 291 7.78 -11.88 9.89
CA GLU A 291 6.41 -12.13 10.34
C GLU A 291 5.36 -11.22 9.69
N THR A 292 5.77 -10.10 9.09
CA THR A 292 4.85 -9.20 8.37
C THR A 292 4.75 -9.48 6.86
N MET A 293 5.54 -10.41 6.29
CA MET A 293 5.48 -10.70 4.84
C MET A 293 4.11 -11.25 4.39
N PHE A 294 3.41 -10.65 3.43
CA PHE A 294 3.49 -9.23 3.01
C PHE A 294 2.14 -8.57 3.20
N ALA A 295 2.09 -7.25 3.08
CA ALA A 295 0.89 -6.46 3.40
C ALA A 295 -0.37 -6.94 2.64
N PRO A 296 -1.54 -6.94 3.30
CA PRO A 296 -2.82 -7.32 2.69
C PRO A 296 -3.25 -6.36 1.57
N THR A 297 -2.77 -5.12 1.60
CA THR A 297 -2.99 -4.08 0.58
C THR A 297 -2.41 -4.43 -0.79
N VAL A 298 -1.47 -5.38 -0.85
CA VAL A 298 -0.85 -5.90 -2.09
C VAL A 298 -1.04 -7.40 -2.28
N THR A 299 -1.73 -8.07 -1.36
CA THR A 299 -2.02 -9.51 -1.41
C THR A 299 -3.52 -9.77 -1.32
N GLY A 300 -4.10 -9.69 -0.13
CA GLY A 300 -5.53 -9.82 0.14
C GLY A 300 -5.84 -10.34 1.55
N SER A 301 -7.11 -10.67 1.80
CA SER A 301 -7.62 -11.22 3.07
C SER A 301 -8.55 -12.42 2.84
N PRO A 302 -8.43 -13.49 3.64
CA PRO A 302 -7.36 -13.77 4.61
C PRO A 302 -6.02 -14.03 3.92
N LEU A 303 -4.89 -13.66 4.55
CA LEU A 303 -3.56 -13.67 3.92
C LEU A 303 -3.22 -15.00 3.23
N ASP A 304 -3.22 -16.12 3.97
CA ASP A 304 -2.84 -17.44 3.45
C ASP A 304 -3.67 -17.84 2.22
N ASN A 305 -4.98 -17.59 2.26
CA ASN A 305 -5.83 -17.93 1.12
C ASN A 305 -5.64 -16.96 -0.05
N ALA A 306 -5.44 -15.66 0.23
CA ALA A 306 -5.11 -14.68 -0.80
C ALA A 306 -3.85 -15.07 -1.58
N LEU A 307 -2.83 -15.57 -0.90
CA LEU A 307 -1.61 -16.07 -1.53
C LEU A 307 -1.87 -17.29 -2.44
N ARG A 308 -2.76 -18.21 -2.03
CA ARG A 308 -3.19 -19.34 -2.88
C ARG A 308 -4.00 -18.88 -4.09
N VAL A 309 -4.89 -17.91 -3.92
CA VAL A 309 -5.67 -17.29 -5.02
C VAL A 309 -4.73 -16.63 -6.02
N ILE A 310 -3.78 -15.82 -5.55
CA ILE A 310 -2.76 -15.19 -6.39
C ILE A 310 -2.01 -16.24 -7.21
N ALA A 311 -1.56 -17.33 -6.58
CA ALA A 311 -0.85 -18.39 -7.29
C ALA A 311 -1.71 -19.14 -8.33
N ARG A 312 -3.04 -19.16 -8.19
CA ARG A 312 -3.97 -19.74 -9.20
C ARG A 312 -4.17 -18.83 -10.40
N HIS A 313 -4.27 -17.52 -10.18
CA HIS A 313 -4.67 -16.56 -11.22
C HIS A 313 -3.49 -15.86 -11.90
N GLU A 314 -2.32 -15.81 -11.27
CA GLU A 314 -1.11 -15.26 -11.87
C GLU A 314 -0.30 -16.32 -12.60
N ARG A 315 0.26 -15.97 -13.75
CA ARG A 315 1.04 -16.90 -14.60
C ARG A 315 2.55 -16.85 -14.35
N ARG A 316 3.01 -15.93 -13.52
CA ARG A 316 4.43 -15.68 -13.26
C ARG A 316 4.62 -15.15 -11.84
N GLY A 317 5.83 -15.32 -11.31
CA GLY A 317 6.20 -14.69 -10.04
C GLY A 317 6.25 -13.16 -10.12
N ARG A 318 6.09 -12.54 -8.96
CA ARG A 318 6.00 -11.08 -8.80
C ARG A 318 7.35 -10.40 -8.74
N ARG A 319 8.46 -11.14 -8.70
CA ARG A 319 9.81 -10.63 -8.44
C ARG A 319 9.79 -9.78 -7.16
N TYR A 320 10.07 -8.48 -7.25
CA TYR A 320 10.00 -7.57 -6.12
C TYR A 320 8.63 -6.89 -5.91
N TYR A 321 7.67 -7.02 -6.82
CA TYR A 321 6.35 -6.39 -6.66
C TYR A 321 5.61 -6.94 -5.44
N GLY A 322 5.17 -6.04 -4.57
CA GLY A 322 4.53 -6.40 -3.29
C GLY A 322 5.49 -6.90 -2.22
N GLY A 323 6.79 -7.04 -2.52
CA GLY A 323 7.86 -7.21 -1.54
C GLY A 323 8.22 -5.87 -0.88
N VAL A 324 9.42 -5.79 -0.28
CA VAL A 324 9.86 -4.57 0.43
C VAL A 324 11.29 -4.15 0.11
N CYS A 325 11.56 -2.85 0.24
CA CYS A 325 12.90 -2.29 0.24
C CYS A 325 13.22 -1.86 1.67
N ALA A 326 13.97 -2.67 2.42
CA ALA A 326 14.16 -2.51 3.86
C ALA A 326 15.51 -1.88 4.19
N LEU A 327 15.50 -0.72 4.85
CA LEU A 327 16.69 -0.09 5.41
C LEU A 327 16.85 -0.49 6.87
N LEU A 328 17.81 -1.38 7.13
CA LEU A 328 18.17 -1.83 8.46
C LEU A 328 19.36 -1.00 8.97
N GLY A 329 19.35 -0.67 10.25
CA GLY A 329 20.40 0.13 10.86
C GLY A 329 20.41 0.03 12.37
N ARG A 330 21.12 0.97 12.99
CA ARG A 330 21.11 1.18 14.44
C ARG A 330 20.97 2.65 14.77
N ASP A 331 20.32 2.95 15.89
CA ASP A 331 20.30 4.31 16.41
C ASP A 331 21.54 4.62 17.28
N GLU A 332 21.59 5.82 17.85
CA GLU A 332 22.69 6.28 18.70
C GLU A 332 22.85 5.47 19.99
N ALA A 333 21.78 4.82 20.46
CA ALA A 333 21.81 3.92 21.61
C ALA A 333 22.19 2.48 21.21
N GLY A 334 22.44 2.22 19.92
CA GLY A 334 22.79 0.91 19.38
C GLY A 334 21.59 -0.03 19.18
N ARG A 335 20.35 0.45 19.38
CA ARG A 335 19.13 -0.34 19.15
C ARG A 335 18.93 -0.53 17.65
N GLN A 336 18.31 -1.65 17.29
CA GLN A 336 18.01 -1.96 15.89
C GLN A 336 16.94 -1.00 15.35
N THR A 337 17.13 -0.52 14.12
CA THR A 337 16.16 0.31 13.40
C THR A 337 15.78 -0.35 12.08
N LEU A 338 14.52 -0.20 11.68
CA LEU A 338 14.01 -0.68 10.40
C LEU A 338 13.12 0.38 9.75
N ASP A 339 13.31 0.61 8.47
CA ASP A 339 12.37 1.37 7.64
C ASP A 339 12.16 0.63 6.32
N ALA A 340 10.99 0.03 6.13
CA ALA A 340 10.68 -0.81 4.99
C ALA A 340 9.38 -0.34 4.30
N PRO A 341 9.44 0.43 3.21
CA PRO A 341 8.33 0.59 2.27
C PRO A 341 7.96 -0.70 1.52
N ILE A 342 6.71 -0.76 1.06
CA ILE A 342 6.25 -1.74 0.06
C ILE A 342 6.75 -1.34 -1.33
N LEU A 343 7.21 -2.32 -2.12
CA LEU A 343 7.62 -2.16 -3.52
C LEU A 343 6.42 -2.19 -4.47
N ILE A 344 5.65 -1.10 -4.44
CA ILE A 344 4.62 -0.71 -5.42
C ILE A 344 4.97 0.64 -6.02
N ARG A 345 4.28 1.05 -7.09
CA ARG A 345 4.57 2.31 -7.81
C ARG A 345 6.08 2.41 -8.13
N THR A 346 6.62 1.30 -8.60
CA THR A 346 8.05 1.09 -8.81
C THR A 346 8.25 0.48 -10.20
N ALA A 347 9.19 1.05 -10.95
CA ALA A 347 9.70 0.50 -12.19
C ALA A 347 10.95 -0.34 -11.92
N GLU A 348 11.06 -1.47 -12.60
CA GLU A 348 12.28 -2.27 -12.71
C GLU A 348 12.86 -2.10 -14.12
N ILE A 349 14.15 -1.77 -14.20
CA ILE A 349 14.88 -1.55 -15.44
C ILE A 349 16.09 -2.49 -15.46
N THR A 350 16.21 -3.31 -16.50
CA THR A 350 17.36 -4.18 -16.70
C THR A 350 18.48 -3.49 -17.49
N PRO A 351 19.74 -3.96 -17.41
CA PRO A 351 20.87 -3.39 -18.15
C PRO A 351 20.69 -3.42 -19.69
N ASP A 352 19.89 -4.35 -20.22
CA ASP A 352 19.53 -4.41 -21.64
C ASP A 352 18.35 -3.50 -22.01
N GLY A 353 17.91 -2.63 -21.10
CA GLY A 353 16.88 -1.61 -21.36
C GLY A 353 15.45 -2.09 -21.28
N ARG A 354 15.16 -3.30 -20.79
CA ARG A 354 13.77 -3.72 -20.57
C ARG A 354 13.22 -3.02 -19.33
N LEU A 355 12.09 -2.35 -19.52
CA LEU A 355 11.31 -1.70 -18.47
C LEU A 355 10.13 -2.59 -18.08
N ARG A 356 9.90 -2.71 -16.77
CA ARG A 356 8.72 -3.36 -16.18
C ARG A 356 8.12 -2.45 -15.11
N VAL A 357 6.82 -2.17 -15.20
CA VAL A 357 6.06 -1.46 -14.16
C VAL A 357 4.89 -2.35 -13.71
N PRO A 358 5.11 -3.21 -12.70
CA PRO A 358 4.05 -4.05 -12.15
C PRO A 358 3.03 -3.21 -11.38
N VAL A 359 1.75 -3.54 -11.55
CA VAL A 359 0.63 -2.85 -10.92
C VAL A 359 -0.54 -3.81 -10.72
N GLY A 360 -1.28 -3.62 -9.64
CA GLY A 360 -2.49 -4.38 -9.33
C GLY A 360 -3.58 -3.47 -8.79
N ALA A 361 -4.78 -4.02 -8.70
CA ALA A 361 -5.94 -3.37 -8.10
C ALA A 361 -6.55 -4.29 -7.04
N THR A 362 -7.16 -3.70 -6.01
CA THR A 362 -7.76 -4.44 -4.90
C THR A 362 -9.16 -4.84 -5.32
N LEU A 363 -9.39 -6.13 -5.51
CA LEU A 363 -10.66 -6.68 -5.94
C LEU A 363 -11.51 -6.94 -4.70
N VAL A 364 -12.69 -6.32 -4.63
CA VAL A 364 -13.70 -6.55 -3.60
C VAL A 364 -15.04 -6.89 -4.21
N ARG A 365 -15.99 -7.38 -3.40
CA ARG A 365 -17.34 -7.77 -3.86
C ARG A 365 -18.03 -6.76 -4.78
N HIS A 366 -17.77 -5.46 -4.58
CA HIS A 366 -18.39 -4.36 -5.30
C HIS A 366 -17.56 -3.82 -6.47
N SER A 367 -16.40 -4.41 -6.75
CA SER A 367 -15.55 -4.07 -7.89
C SER A 367 -16.25 -4.33 -9.22
N THR A 368 -15.86 -3.57 -10.24
CA THR A 368 -16.26 -3.82 -11.64
C THR A 368 -15.01 -4.01 -12.49
N ALA A 369 -15.02 -4.99 -13.39
CA ALA A 369 -13.85 -5.31 -14.20
C ALA A 369 -13.27 -4.10 -14.96
N ALA A 370 -14.14 -3.26 -15.53
CA ALA A 370 -13.74 -2.02 -16.20
C ALA A 370 -13.12 -0.99 -15.24
N GLY A 371 -13.67 -0.86 -14.03
CA GLY A 371 -13.11 0.02 -12.99
C GLY A 371 -11.71 -0.41 -12.57
N GLU A 372 -11.51 -1.71 -12.33
CA GLU A 372 -10.21 -2.25 -11.91
C GLU A 372 -9.14 -2.13 -13.00
N VAL A 373 -9.51 -2.32 -14.28
CA VAL A 373 -8.63 -2.01 -15.42
C VAL A 373 -8.21 -0.55 -15.38
N ALA A 374 -9.16 0.39 -15.28
CA ALA A 374 -8.87 1.82 -15.23
C ALA A 374 -8.02 2.22 -14.02
N GLU A 375 -8.20 1.55 -12.89
CA GLU A 375 -7.43 1.77 -11.67
C GLU A 375 -5.95 1.40 -11.87
N THR A 376 -5.64 0.30 -12.55
CA THR A 376 -4.23 -0.06 -12.83
C THR A 376 -3.49 1.01 -13.65
N TYR A 377 -4.16 1.62 -14.64
CA TYR A 377 -3.58 2.77 -15.36
C TYR A 377 -3.34 3.96 -14.42
N THR A 378 -4.32 4.25 -13.57
CA THR A 378 -4.25 5.36 -12.59
C THR A 378 -3.07 5.18 -11.65
N LYS A 379 -2.91 3.97 -11.09
CA LYS A 379 -1.83 3.63 -10.17
C LYS A 379 -0.46 3.66 -10.87
N ALA A 380 -0.35 3.24 -12.13
CA ALA A 380 0.92 3.26 -12.87
C ALA A 380 1.29 4.64 -13.43
N ALA A 381 0.34 5.54 -13.61
CA ALA A 381 0.50 6.80 -14.35
C ALA A 381 1.67 7.66 -13.88
N GLY A 382 1.86 7.84 -12.57
CA GLY A 382 2.94 8.68 -12.03
C GLY A 382 4.33 8.18 -12.39
N VAL A 383 4.56 6.87 -12.27
CA VAL A 383 5.86 6.23 -12.60
C VAL A 383 6.09 6.23 -14.11
N LEU A 384 5.06 5.92 -14.90
CA LEU A 384 5.15 5.93 -16.35
C LEU A 384 5.45 7.35 -16.87
N ALA A 385 4.76 8.37 -16.36
CA ALA A 385 5.02 9.76 -16.73
C ALA A 385 6.45 10.21 -16.38
N ALA A 386 7.00 9.77 -15.23
CA ALA A 386 8.38 10.05 -14.87
C ALA A 386 9.41 9.42 -15.84
N LEU A 387 9.02 8.32 -16.51
CA LEU A 387 9.78 7.63 -17.55
C LEU A 387 9.43 8.12 -18.97
N GLY A 388 8.68 9.22 -19.12
CA GLY A 388 8.29 9.75 -20.43
C GLY A 388 7.25 8.91 -21.17
N LEU A 389 6.60 7.98 -20.47
CA LEU A 389 5.58 7.09 -21.01
C LEU A 389 4.19 7.60 -20.66
N HIS A 390 3.36 7.73 -21.69
CA HIS A 390 1.96 8.07 -21.55
C HIS A 390 1.15 6.93 -22.17
N PRO A 391 0.71 5.93 -21.38
CA PRO A 391 -0.22 4.94 -21.90
C PRO A 391 -1.48 5.66 -22.41
N PRO A 392 -2.14 5.12 -23.46
CA PRO A 392 -3.42 5.67 -23.91
C PRO A 392 -4.38 5.77 -22.72
N ALA A 393 -5.20 6.83 -22.68
CA ALA A 393 -6.16 7.02 -21.60
C ALA A 393 -7.01 5.75 -21.45
N GLY A 394 -6.87 5.07 -20.30
CA GLY A 394 -7.61 3.85 -20.03
C GLY A 394 -9.13 4.08 -20.13
N PRO A 395 -9.93 3.02 -20.30
CA PRO A 395 -11.38 3.15 -20.44
C PRO A 395 -11.98 3.94 -19.26
N LEU A 396 -12.85 4.90 -19.56
CA LEU A 396 -13.56 5.66 -18.52
C LEU A 396 -14.47 4.70 -17.74
N PRO A 397 -14.48 4.76 -16.40
CA PRO A 397 -15.41 3.96 -15.61
C PRO A 397 -16.85 4.38 -15.95
N THR A 398 -17.62 3.48 -16.54
CA THR A 398 -19.05 3.67 -16.75
C THR A 398 -19.78 3.35 -15.45
N SER A 399 -20.16 4.38 -14.69
CA SER A 399 -21.12 4.18 -13.60
C SER A 399 -22.50 3.92 -14.21
N PRO A 400 -23.20 2.82 -13.90
CA PRO A 400 -24.56 2.64 -14.36
C PRO A 400 -25.46 3.63 -13.63
N LEU A 401 -26.01 4.61 -14.35
CA LEU A 401 -27.18 5.32 -13.85
C LEU A 401 -28.32 4.31 -13.65
N PRO A 402 -29.07 4.37 -12.53
CA PRO A 402 -30.24 3.51 -12.37
C PRO A 402 -31.32 3.96 -13.36
N THR A 403 -31.47 3.26 -14.48
CA THR A 403 -32.65 3.37 -15.34
C THR A 403 -33.80 2.63 -14.65
N GLY A 404 -34.55 3.36 -13.82
CA GLY A 404 -35.83 2.90 -13.31
C GLY A 404 -36.85 2.81 -14.45
N THR A 405 -37.04 1.63 -15.01
CA THR A 405 -38.23 1.30 -15.80
C THR A 405 -39.41 1.15 -14.85
N SER A 406 -40.19 2.22 -14.70
CA SER A 406 -41.49 2.18 -14.03
C SER A 406 -42.47 1.36 -14.87
N THR A 407 -42.74 0.12 -14.46
CA THR A 407 -43.88 -0.65 -14.94
C THR A 407 -45.18 0.01 -14.50
N ALA A 408 -46.00 0.39 -15.48
CA ALA A 408 -47.31 0.98 -15.31
C ALA A 408 -48.25 0.08 -14.50
N GLY A 409 -48.80 0.63 -13.42
CA GLY A 409 -49.98 0.12 -12.72
C GLY A 409 -51.11 1.14 -12.86
N THR A 410 -52.11 0.79 -13.65
CA THR A 410 -53.35 1.54 -13.88
C THR A 410 -54.24 1.53 -12.64
N LEU A 411 -54.85 2.70 -12.30
CA LEU A 411 -56.25 2.94 -11.84
C LEU A 411 -56.37 4.36 -11.21
N PRO A 412 -57.56 4.98 -11.12
CA PRO A 412 -58.24 5.68 -12.20
C PRO A 412 -58.49 7.18 -11.91
N THR A 413 -59.02 7.84 -12.93
CA THR A 413 -59.51 9.21 -13.07
C THR A 413 -60.25 9.82 -11.88
N GLY A 414 -59.87 11.05 -11.53
CA GLY A 414 -60.66 11.99 -10.73
C GLY A 414 -60.39 13.42 -11.21
N THR A 415 -61.40 14.02 -11.85
CA THR A 415 -61.46 15.40 -12.35
C THR A 415 -61.46 16.43 -11.22
N SER A 416 -60.70 17.52 -11.36
CA SER A 416 -61.08 18.84 -10.84
C SER A 416 -60.35 19.95 -11.59
N THR A 417 -61.14 20.97 -11.89
CA THR A 417 -60.96 22.14 -12.75
C THR A 417 -60.29 23.34 -12.05
N ALA A 418 -60.03 24.37 -12.87
CA ALA A 418 -59.88 25.80 -12.58
C ALA A 418 -58.42 26.29 -12.41
N GLU A 419 -57.91 27.01 -13.41
CA GLU A 419 -57.80 28.49 -13.45
C GLU A 419 -56.32 28.82 -13.14
N GLY A 420 -55.58 29.62 -13.87
CA GLY A 420 -55.92 30.77 -14.69
C GLY A 420 -54.75 31.73 -14.49
N ASP A 421 -54.28 32.25 -15.62
CA ASP A 421 -53.80 33.61 -15.80
C ASP A 421 -52.33 33.80 -16.19
N ALA A 422 -52.21 34.36 -17.38
CA ALA A 422 -51.01 34.78 -18.05
C ALA A 422 -51.03 36.31 -18.05
N THR A 423 -49.90 36.94 -17.76
CA THR A 423 -49.68 38.33 -18.14
C THR A 423 -48.35 38.46 -18.89
N SER A 424 -48.51 38.75 -20.18
CA SER A 424 -47.68 39.58 -21.04
C SER A 424 -47.02 40.75 -20.31
N GLY A 425 -45.90 41.31 -20.72
CA GLY A 425 -45.12 41.23 -21.94
C GLY A 425 -44.18 42.45 -21.95
N GLU A 426 -43.18 42.45 -22.82
CA GLU A 426 -42.73 43.61 -23.60
C GLU A 426 -41.51 43.26 -24.44
N SER A 427 -41.46 43.89 -25.60
CA SER A 427 -40.70 43.56 -26.80
C SER A 427 -40.02 44.82 -27.32
N ALA A 428 -38.81 44.68 -27.90
CA ALA A 428 -38.26 45.44 -29.04
C ALA A 428 -36.73 45.22 -29.07
N GLU A 429 -36.20 44.46 -30.04
CA GLU A 429 -35.66 44.94 -31.35
C GLU A 429 -34.29 45.61 -31.22
N ARG A 430 -33.22 44.88 -31.59
CA ARG A 430 -32.52 44.81 -32.89
C ARG A 430 -31.42 45.87 -32.99
N ASP A 431 -30.19 45.43 -33.24
CA ASP A 431 -29.42 45.89 -34.41
C ASP A 431 -28.14 45.07 -34.58
N ASP A 432 -27.85 44.83 -35.85
CA ASP A 432 -26.94 43.87 -36.46
C ASP A 432 -25.93 44.70 -37.25
N GLU A 433 -24.60 44.52 -37.06
CA GLU A 433 -23.57 44.77 -38.09
C GLU A 433 -22.12 44.45 -37.62
N PRO A 434 -21.09 44.33 -38.50
CA PRO A 434 -20.45 43.05 -38.81
C PRO A 434 -19.00 42.91 -38.34
N ARG A 435 -18.52 41.67 -38.31
CA ARG A 435 -17.13 41.31 -37.98
C ARG A 435 -16.19 41.63 -39.14
N ALA A 436 -15.16 42.45 -38.87
CA ALA A 436 -14.02 42.68 -39.74
C ALA A 436 -12.79 41.89 -39.27
N ASP A 437 -12.11 41.27 -40.25
CA ASP A 437 -10.84 40.57 -40.15
C ASP A 437 -9.72 41.41 -39.52
N ARG A 438 -8.96 40.80 -38.59
CA ARG A 438 -7.59 41.20 -38.27
C ARG A 438 -6.70 39.98 -38.07
N ALA A 439 -5.57 39.98 -38.79
CA ALA A 439 -4.51 38.99 -38.80
C ALA A 439 -3.84 38.77 -37.41
N PRO A 440 -3.19 37.62 -37.17
CA PRO A 440 -2.65 37.27 -35.86
C PRO A 440 -1.29 37.95 -35.60
N ASP A 441 -1.22 38.74 -34.52
CA ASP A 441 0.03 39.25 -33.97
C ASP A 441 0.76 38.15 -33.17
N SER A 442 2.01 37.91 -33.55
CA SER A 442 2.84 36.78 -33.15
C SER A 442 3.85 37.21 -32.09
N ARG A 443 3.38 37.51 -30.87
CA ARG A 443 4.23 37.63 -29.66
C ARG A 443 3.47 37.22 -28.39
N ARG A 444 3.40 35.91 -28.10
CA ARG A 444 3.13 35.41 -26.73
C ARG A 444 4.43 34.92 -26.13
N GLY A 445 5.00 35.72 -25.23
CA GLY A 445 6.04 35.28 -24.32
C GLY A 445 5.52 34.14 -23.43
N LEU A 446 6.39 33.17 -23.16
CA LEU A 446 6.20 32.10 -22.20
C LEU A 446 5.95 32.71 -20.81
N GLY A 447 4.68 32.84 -20.43
CA GLY A 447 4.29 33.29 -19.09
C GLY A 447 4.65 32.23 -18.06
N LEU A 448 5.55 32.56 -17.15
CA LEU A 448 5.77 31.81 -15.91
C LEU A 448 4.43 31.68 -15.16
N PRO A 449 4.06 30.49 -14.64
CA PRO A 449 2.81 30.32 -13.91
C PRO A 449 2.82 31.22 -12.66
N ALA A 450 1.71 31.91 -12.42
CA ALA A 450 1.51 32.72 -11.23
C ALA A 450 1.68 31.86 -9.96
N PRO A 451 2.21 32.41 -8.86
CA PRO A 451 2.37 31.67 -7.61
C PRO A 451 1.00 31.16 -7.15
N GLY A 452 0.87 29.83 -7.05
CA GLY A 452 -0.36 29.17 -6.63
C GLY A 452 -0.83 29.65 -5.27
N ARG A 453 -2.15 29.83 -5.10
CA ARG A 453 -2.75 30.14 -3.80
C ARG A 453 -2.26 29.14 -2.74
N PRO A 454 -2.04 29.57 -1.49
CA PRO A 454 -1.69 28.65 -0.40
C PRO A 454 -2.76 27.57 -0.29
N HIS A 455 -2.35 26.32 -0.48
CA HIS A 455 -3.23 25.17 -0.46
C HIS A 455 -3.61 24.90 1.00
N VAL A 456 -4.88 25.10 1.37
CA VAL A 456 -5.39 24.62 2.66
C VAL A 456 -5.32 23.09 2.63
N PRO A 457 -4.71 22.41 3.62
CA PRO A 457 -4.72 20.95 3.67
C PRO A 457 -6.16 20.46 3.67
N LEU A 458 -6.49 19.44 2.86
CA LEU A 458 -7.87 18.93 2.78
C LEU A 458 -8.38 18.45 4.13
N ALA A 459 -7.49 17.88 4.95
CA ALA A 459 -7.78 17.45 6.32
C ALA A 459 -8.15 18.60 7.28
N ALA A 460 -7.87 19.87 6.92
CA ALA A 460 -8.25 21.03 7.73
C ALA A 460 -9.72 21.46 7.52
N ASP A 461 -10.45 20.90 6.55
CA ASP A 461 -11.89 21.11 6.41
C ASP A 461 -12.63 20.35 7.53
N PRO A 462 -13.40 21.03 8.41
CA PRO A 462 -14.09 20.39 9.52
C PRO A 462 -15.07 19.28 9.10
N ARG A 463 -15.64 19.37 7.89
CA ARG A 463 -16.57 18.35 7.36
C ARG A 463 -15.82 17.08 7.01
N ILE A 464 -14.65 17.21 6.40
CA ILE A 464 -13.76 16.09 6.06
C ILE A 464 -13.25 15.45 7.35
N ALA A 465 -12.77 16.25 8.31
CA ALA A 465 -12.34 15.76 9.62
C ALA A 465 -13.48 15.02 10.36
N GLY A 466 -14.70 15.55 10.33
CA GLY A 466 -15.88 14.90 10.89
C GLY A 466 -16.23 13.58 10.21
N ALA A 467 -16.16 13.52 8.88
CA ALA A 467 -16.40 12.29 8.12
C ALA A 467 -15.36 11.20 8.42
N LEU A 468 -14.08 11.56 8.56
CA LEU A 468 -13.03 10.65 8.98
C LEU A 468 -13.26 10.15 10.41
N ALA A 469 -13.54 11.05 11.35
CA ALA A 469 -13.78 10.69 12.75
C ALA A 469 -15.00 9.77 12.92
N ALA A 470 -16.04 9.94 12.10
CA ALA A 470 -17.23 9.09 12.13
C ALA A 470 -16.92 7.63 11.79
N ARG A 471 -15.88 7.34 11.01
CA ARG A 471 -15.47 5.95 10.68
C ARG A 471 -15.09 5.16 11.94
N ASN A 472 -14.43 5.79 12.92
CA ASN A 472 -14.05 5.13 14.16
C ASN A 472 -15.23 4.63 15.02
N THR A 473 -16.47 5.06 14.75
CA THR A 473 -17.66 4.58 15.49
C THR A 473 -17.93 3.08 15.28
N HIS A 474 -17.41 2.49 14.20
CA HIS A 474 -17.57 1.08 13.89
C HIS A 474 -16.40 0.21 14.38
N LEU A 475 -15.31 0.82 14.83
CA LEU A 475 -14.14 0.10 15.34
C LEU A 475 -14.29 -0.21 16.83
N ALA A 476 -13.77 -1.37 17.24
CA ALA A 476 -13.79 -1.75 18.65
C ALA A 476 -12.95 -0.76 19.48
N PRO A 477 -13.49 -0.17 20.57
CA PRO A 477 -12.76 0.76 21.44
C PRO A 477 -11.50 0.17 22.08
N PHE A 478 -11.34 -1.16 22.00
CA PHE A 478 -10.12 -1.86 22.39
C PHE A 478 -8.90 -1.39 21.60
N TRP A 479 -9.02 -1.27 20.27
CA TRP A 479 -7.90 -0.96 19.39
C TRP A 479 -7.60 0.55 19.26
N LEU A 480 -8.55 1.42 19.65
CA LEU A 480 -8.45 2.88 19.48
C LEU A 480 -7.80 3.62 20.65
N ARG A 481 -7.47 2.94 21.75
CA ARG A 481 -6.98 3.58 22.97
C ARG A 481 -5.68 2.94 23.43
N ARG A 482 -4.65 3.74 23.63
CA ARG A 482 -3.50 3.37 24.46
C ARG A 482 -3.95 3.00 25.88
N ARG A 483 -3.62 1.79 26.32
CA ARG A 483 -4.07 1.24 27.62
C ARG A 483 -2.93 1.06 28.61
N GLU A 484 -3.18 1.47 29.85
CA GLU A 484 -2.33 1.21 31.00
C GLU A 484 -2.51 -0.25 31.49
N PRO A 485 -1.43 -0.96 31.86
CA PRO A 485 -1.42 -2.42 32.09
C PRO A 485 -2.44 -2.98 33.10
N GLU A 486 -2.84 -2.20 34.10
CA GLU A 486 -3.64 -2.71 35.23
C GLU A 486 -5.15 -2.45 35.06
N ALA A 487 -5.56 -1.60 34.11
CA ALA A 487 -6.92 -1.10 34.04
C ALA A 487 -7.94 -2.09 33.43
N ALA A 488 -7.48 -3.17 32.77
CA ALA A 488 -8.33 -4.10 32.01
C ALA A 488 -8.41 -5.53 32.58
N ALA A 489 -7.57 -5.86 33.57
CA ALA A 489 -7.53 -7.21 34.12
C ALA A 489 -8.82 -7.54 34.87
N VAL A 490 -9.45 -8.68 34.54
CA VAL A 490 -10.62 -9.18 35.25
C VAL A 490 -10.12 -10.09 36.38
N PRO A 491 -10.31 -9.73 37.67
CA PRO A 491 -9.72 -10.49 38.78
C PRO A 491 -10.04 -11.98 38.79
N ALA A 492 -11.22 -12.36 38.27
CA ALA A 492 -11.65 -13.76 38.18
C ALA A 492 -10.86 -14.60 37.14
N LEU A 493 -10.21 -13.94 36.18
CA LEU A 493 -9.47 -14.56 35.08
C LEU A 493 -7.95 -14.55 35.33
N THR A 494 -7.46 -13.64 36.19
CA THR A 494 -6.06 -13.58 36.61
C THR A 494 -5.56 -14.94 37.13
N GLY A 495 -4.46 -15.42 36.56
CA GLY A 495 -3.85 -16.72 36.94
C GLY A 495 -4.50 -17.95 36.29
N ARG A 496 -5.54 -17.78 35.47
CA ARG A 496 -6.11 -18.85 34.64
C ARG A 496 -5.36 -18.96 33.31
N SER A 497 -5.37 -20.15 32.72
CA SER A 497 -4.77 -20.39 31.42
C SER A 497 -5.82 -20.70 30.35
N ALA A 498 -5.58 -20.23 29.12
CA ALA A 498 -6.33 -20.60 27.93
C ALA A 498 -5.40 -21.19 26.87
N LEU A 499 -5.85 -22.24 26.19
CA LEU A 499 -5.28 -22.70 24.93
C LEU A 499 -6.15 -22.13 23.80
N ILE A 500 -5.53 -21.59 22.76
CA ILE A 500 -6.19 -21.24 21.50
C ILE A 500 -5.61 -22.13 20.42
N VAL A 501 -6.50 -22.78 19.67
CA VAL A 501 -6.15 -23.63 18.54
C VAL A 501 -6.32 -22.82 17.25
N ASP A 502 -5.21 -22.52 16.58
CA ASP A 502 -5.17 -21.81 15.30
C ASP A 502 -5.53 -22.76 14.16
N ALA A 503 -6.67 -22.47 13.52
CA ALA A 503 -7.21 -23.21 12.38
C ALA A 503 -6.92 -22.49 11.04
N GLU A 504 -5.69 -21.97 10.90
CA GLU A 504 -5.24 -21.18 9.74
C GLU A 504 -5.96 -19.83 9.62
N ASP A 505 -6.29 -19.23 10.77
CA ASP A 505 -6.81 -17.87 10.84
C ASP A 505 -6.02 -17.06 11.87
N SER A 506 -5.31 -16.07 11.36
CA SER A 506 -4.47 -15.16 12.14
C SER A 506 -5.27 -14.30 13.13
N PHE A 507 -6.60 -14.28 13.07
CA PHE A 507 -7.47 -13.69 14.10
C PHE A 507 -7.20 -14.26 15.50
N THR A 508 -6.76 -15.52 15.57
CA THR A 508 -6.40 -16.16 16.83
C THR A 508 -5.28 -15.44 17.59
N GLY A 509 -4.41 -14.70 16.89
CA GLY A 509 -3.41 -13.80 17.50
C GLY A 509 -4.06 -12.61 18.21
N MET A 510 -5.03 -11.96 17.56
CA MET A 510 -5.80 -10.85 18.18
C MET A 510 -6.57 -11.33 19.40
N LEU A 511 -7.23 -12.50 19.28
CA LEU A 511 -7.94 -13.12 20.40
C LEU A 511 -7.00 -13.47 21.57
N ALA A 512 -5.81 -13.98 21.27
CA ALA A 512 -4.80 -14.25 22.30
C ALA A 512 -4.44 -12.98 23.07
N HIS A 513 -4.28 -11.86 22.36
CA HIS A 513 -3.99 -10.58 22.98
C HIS A 513 -5.15 -10.09 23.87
N LEU A 514 -6.40 -10.15 23.38
CA LEU A 514 -7.59 -9.83 24.17
C LEU A 514 -7.67 -10.64 25.47
N LEU A 515 -7.43 -11.96 25.39
CA LEU A 515 -7.49 -12.83 26.56
C LEU A 515 -6.34 -12.57 27.55
N ARG A 516 -5.13 -12.23 27.06
CA ARG A 516 -4.00 -11.83 27.92
C ARG A 516 -4.28 -10.56 28.68
N GLU A 517 -4.85 -9.55 28.02
CA GLU A 517 -5.25 -8.28 28.66
C GLU A 517 -6.33 -8.48 29.74
N LEU A 518 -7.21 -9.48 29.57
CA LEU A 518 -8.18 -9.86 30.60
C LEU A 518 -7.54 -10.61 31.79
N GLY A 519 -6.25 -10.95 31.73
CA GLY A 519 -5.49 -11.58 32.80
C GLY A 519 -5.19 -13.08 32.60
N LEU A 520 -5.52 -13.68 31.44
CA LEU A 520 -5.23 -15.08 31.18
C LEU A 520 -3.80 -15.31 30.67
N ALA A 521 -3.19 -16.42 31.09
CA ALA A 521 -2.03 -16.99 30.42
C ALA A 521 -2.49 -17.73 29.15
N VAL A 522 -2.16 -17.21 27.96
CA VAL A 522 -2.64 -17.78 26.69
C VAL A 522 -1.53 -18.50 25.93
N THR A 523 -1.78 -19.78 25.61
CA THR A 523 -0.97 -20.58 24.69
C THR A 523 -1.68 -20.67 23.34
N LEU A 524 -0.99 -20.37 22.25
CA LEU A 524 -1.47 -20.57 20.88
C LEU A 524 -0.82 -21.85 20.29
N ARG A 525 -1.60 -22.70 19.62
CA ARG A 525 -1.10 -23.90 18.92
C ARG A 525 -1.79 -24.09 17.57
N PRO A 526 -1.06 -24.48 16.51
CA PRO A 526 -1.67 -24.92 15.26
C PRO A 526 -2.59 -26.13 15.49
N TRP A 527 -3.69 -26.21 14.74
CA TRP A 527 -4.68 -27.29 14.86
C TRP A 527 -4.08 -28.70 14.73
N GLN A 528 -3.05 -28.84 13.89
CA GLN A 528 -2.32 -30.10 13.67
C GLN A 528 -1.59 -30.59 14.93
N GLN A 529 -1.22 -29.67 15.84
CA GLN A 529 -0.46 -29.95 17.06
C GLN A 529 -1.36 -30.04 18.31
N ALA A 530 -2.68 -29.84 18.17
CA ALA A 530 -3.63 -29.77 19.28
C ALA A 530 -4.47 -31.04 19.47
N ALA A 531 -4.23 -32.11 18.70
CA ALA A 531 -4.99 -33.35 18.78
C ALA A 531 -4.91 -33.99 20.18
N GLY A 532 -6.07 -34.23 20.81
CA GLY A 532 -6.20 -34.95 22.09
C GLY A 532 -6.21 -34.12 23.36
N GLN A 533 -6.17 -32.78 23.29
CA GLN A 533 -6.23 -31.91 24.48
C GLN A 533 -7.66 -31.39 24.74
N GLN A 534 -8.16 -31.54 25.97
CA GLN A 534 -9.42 -30.93 26.40
C GLN A 534 -9.19 -29.48 26.84
N THR A 535 -9.15 -28.50 25.94
CA THR A 535 -9.16 -27.06 26.33
C THR A 535 -9.72 -26.18 25.22
N LEU A 536 -10.39 -25.10 25.64
CA LEU A 536 -11.01 -23.98 24.90
C LEU A 536 -10.74 -23.94 23.38
N LEU A 537 -11.76 -24.28 22.59
CA LEU A 537 -11.78 -24.10 21.14
C LEU A 537 -12.55 -22.83 20.80
N LEU A 538 -11.85 -21.78 20.40
CA LEU A 538 -12.44 -20.59 19.79
C LEU A 538 -12.12 -20.64 18.30
N ASN A 539 -13.02 -21.26 17.54
CA ASN A 539 -12.95 -21.36 16.09
C ASN A 539 -13.50 -20.07 15.47
N SER A 540 -12.70 -19.37 14.66
CA SER A 540 -13.23 -18.38 13.72
C SER A 540 -13.79 -19.12 12.51
N ALA A 541 -15.04 -18.83 12.16
CA ALA A 541 -15.76 -19.53 11.11
C ALA A 541 -15.09 -19.29 9.74
N GLY A 542 -14.37 -20.29 9.23
CA GLY A 542 -13.77 -20.20 7.88
C GLY A 542 -13.26 -21.52 7.28
N CYS A 543 -12.90 -22.51 8.09
CA CYS A 543 -12.29 -23.74 7.57
C CYS A 543 -13.33 -24.70 6.95
N ARG A 544 -13.50 -24.70 5.62
CA ARG A 544 -14.17 -25.80 4.91
C ARG A 544 -13.21 -27.00 4.85
N GLY A 545 -13.49 -28.02 5.66
CA GLY A 545 -12.75 -29.30 5.66
C GLY A 545 -12.66 -29.99 7.03
N CYS A 546 -12.83 -29.24 8.12
CA CYS A 546 -12.81 -29.80 9.48
C CYS A 546 -14.16 -30.39 9.89
N GLY A 547 -14.49 -31.59 9.38
CA GLY A 547 -15.72 -32.31 9.70
C GLY A 547 -15.86 -32.84 11.15
N MET A 548 -15.06 -32.36 12.12
CA MET A 548 -15.06 -32.91 13.48
C MET A 548 -14.87 -31.89 14.63
N ILE A 549 -15.03 -30.59 14.42
CA ILE A 549 -14.75 -29.60 15.48
C ILE A 549 -16.03 -28.92 15.95
N SER A 550 -16.61 -29.39 17.06
CA SER A 550 -17.70 -28.71 17.75
C SER A 550 -17.15 -27.54 18.57
N SER A 551 -17.81 -26.38 18.50
CA SER A 551 -17.52 -25.22 19.34
C SER A 551 -17.96 -25.49 20.79
N ALA A 552 -16.99 -25.61 21.70
CA ALA A 552 -17.27 -25.70 23.13
C ALA A 552 -16.26 -24.89 23.94
N VAL A 553 -16.76 -23.92 24.71
CA VAL A 553 -15.98 -23.11 25.65
C VAL A 553 -15.92 -23.84 26.99
N ARG A 554 -14.74 -24.32 27.39
CA ARG A 554 -14.48 -24.79 28.76
C ARG A 554 -13.24 -24.09 29.31
N VAL A 555 -13.42 -23.37 30.42
CA VAL A 555 -12.35 -22.78 31.23
C VAL A 555 -11.94 -23.81 32.27
N ALA A 556 -10.73 -24.38 32.15
CA ALA A 556 -10.22 -25.31 33.16
C ALA A 556 -9.63 -24.51 34.34
N SER A 557 -10.13 -24.74 35.55
CA SER A 557 -9.48 -24.28 36.78
C SER A 557 -8.45 -25.31 37.23
N ARG A 558 -7.17 -24.94 37.30
CA ARG A 558 -6.22 -25.71 38.12
C ARG A 558 -6.51 -25.41 39.59
N ALA A 559 -7.30 -26.25 40.24
CA ALA A 559 -7.26 -26.35 41.70
C ALA A 559 -5.90 -26.97 42.06
N GLY A 560 -5.03 -26.18 42.71
CA GLY A 560 -3.79 -26.69 43.27
C GLY A 560 -4.11 -27.76 44.31
N GLY A 561 -3.67 -28.99 44.07
CA GLY A 561 -3.74 -30.06 45.05
C GLY A 561 -2.82 -29.75 46.22
N GLY A 562 -3.41 -29.35 47.34
CA GLY A 562 -2.79 -29.47 48.66
C GLY A 562 -2.97 -30.91 49.13
N GLY A 563 -2.02 -31.79 48.80
CA GLY A 563 -1.87 -33.06 49.50
C GLY A 563 -1.22 -32.81 50.86
N GLY A 564 -2.05 -32.76 51.91
CA GLY A 564 -1.60 -32.82 53.30
C GLY A 564 -1.90 -34.20 53.87
N HIS A 565 -0.82 -34.89 54.25
CA HIS A 565 -0.64 -36.12 55.04
C HIS A 565 -1.77 -37.16 55.17
#